data_AF-A0A925B1D3-F1
#
_entry.id   AF-A0A925B1D3-F1
#
_cell.length_a   1.000
_cell.length_b   1.000
_cell.length_c   1.000
_cell.angle_alpha   90.00
_cell.angle_beta   90.00
_cell.angle_gamma   90.00
#
_symmetry.space_group_name_H-M   'P 1'
#
loop_
_entity.id
_entity.type
_entity.pdbx_description
1 polymer ?
#
loop_
_entity_poly.entity_id
_entity_poly.type
_entity_poly.pdbx_seq_one_letter_code
_entity_poly.pdbx_strand_id
1 'polypeptide(L)'
;MRYRIVILSTAAASLNACAGDPTTPTLVTRDTSAAVQTDSLAYRLVRTDVSYDGRIAFAFTNRDARSVKITNCLGTTVVGLEKLVGDRWVWAWSPTLPLCLSAPIVVAPGATYRTELVISAGRPGTNTEPKFLAGTVDGIYRMIWGALSYSGPERGTVPDDERVSNRFTISLR
;
A
#
# COMPACT_ATOMS: atom_id res chain seq x y z
N MET A 1 27.89 -38.07 -55.59
CA MET A 1 27.82 -37.39 -54.28
C MET A 1 26.48 -37.73 -53.64
N ARG A 2 26.46 -38.55 -52.57
CA ARG A 2 25.23 -39.00 -51.90
C ARG A 2 25.15 -38.31 -50.53
N TYR A 3 24.15 -37.46 -50.32
CA TYR A 3 23.91 -36.80 -49.03
C TYR A 3 23.06 -37.72 -48.14
N ARG A 4 23.57 -38.05 -46.94
CA ARG A 4 22.83 -38.73 -45.87
C ARG A 4 22.20 -37.66 -44.98
N ILE A 5 20.87 -37.66 -44.89
CA ILE A 5 20.10 -36.82 -43.97
C ILE A 5 19.97 -37.60 -42.66
N VAL A 6 20.48 -37.04 -41.56
CA VAL A 6 20.32 -37.55 -40.19
C VAL A 6 19.24 -36.71 -39.52
N ILE A 7 18.12 -37.34 -39.17
CA ILE A 7 17.02 -36.70 -38.44
C ILE A 7 17.31 -36.88 -36.94
N LEU A 8 17.59 -35.79 -36.24
CA LEU A 8 17.72 -35.76 -34.78
C LEU A 8 16.32 -35.53 -34.18
N SER A 9 15.80 -36.53 -33.46
CA SER A 9 14.56 -36.40 -32.69
C SER A 9 14.86 -35.79 -31.33
N THR A 10 14.51 -34.51 -31.12
CA THR A 10 14.57 -33.84 -29.83
C THR A 10 13.36 -34.23 -28.98
N ALA A 11 13.59 -35.01 -27.92
CA ALA A 11 12.58 -35.29 -26.90
C ALA A 11 12.33 -34.03 -26.05
N ALA A 12 11.14 -33.46 -26.17
CA ALA A 12 10.69 -32.35 -25.33
C ALA A 12 10.26 -32.90 -23.95
N ALA A 13 11.02 -32.57 -22.91
CA ALA A 13 10.65 -32.85 -21.52
C ALA A 13 9.62 -31.81 -21.05
N SER A 14 8.37 -32.25 -20.89
CA SER A 14 7.30 -31.44 -20.30
C SER A 14 7.58 -31.25 -18.81
N LEU A 15 8.11 -30.09 -18.42
CA LEU A 15 8.16 -29.67 -17.03
C LEU A 15 6.71 -29.40 -16.59
N ASN A 16 6.11 -30.36 -15.88
CA ASN A 16 4.90 -30.15 -15.10
C ASN A 16 5.23 -29.12 -14.00
N ALA A 17 4.99 -27.84 -14.30
CA ALA A 17 4.98 -26.80 -13.29
C ALA A 17 3.89 -27.16 -12.28
N CYS A 18 4.29 -27.48 -11.05
CA CYS A 18 3.36 -27.67 -9.95
C CYS A 18 2.48 -26.42 -9.84
N ALA A 19 1.19 -26.57 -10.17
CA ALA A 19 0.19 -25.57 -9.86
C ALA A 19 0.11 -25.49 -8.33
N GLY A 20 0.83 -24.53 -7.75
CA GLY A 20 0.77 -24.25 -6.33
C GLY A 20 -0.67 -23.97 -5.93
N ASP A 21 -1.10 -24.59 -4.84
CA ASP A 21 -2.44 -24.42 -4.30
C ASP A 21 -2.71 -22.92 -4.04
N PRO A 22 -3.68 -22.29 -4.74
CA PRO A 22 -3.94 -20.85 -4.64
C PRO A 22 -4.44 -20.41 -3.26
N THR A 23 -4.63 -21.36 -2.34
CA THR A 23 -5.27 -21.15 -1.05
C THR A 23 -4.29 -20.93 0.11
N THR A 24 -2.98 -21.05 -0.10
CA THR A 24 -2.03 -20.80 0.99
C THR A 24 -2.00 -19.29 1.30
N PRO A 25 -2.38 -18.87 2.53
CA PRO A 25 -2.31 -17.47 2.91
C PRO A 25 -0.87 -16.98 2.77
N THR A 26 -0.65 -15.91 2.00
CA THR A 26 0.68 -15.35 1.91
C THR A 26 1.06 -14.77 3.27
N LEU A 27 2.04 -15.41 3.91
CA LEU A 27 2.57 -14.94 5.19
C LEU A 27 3.30 -13.61 4.95
N VAL A 28 2.83 -12.56 5.63
CA VAL A 28 3.52 -11.27 5.65
C VAL A 28 4.29 -11.15 6.95
N THR A 29 5.59 -10.88 6.86
CA THR A 29 6.44 -10.60 8.01
C THR A 29 6.51 -9.10 8.27
N ARG A 30 6.51 -8.70 9.55
CA ARG A 30 6.66 -7.30 9.94
C ARG A 30 8.06 -6.80 9.57
N ASP A 31 8.09 -5.74 8.77
CA ASP A 31 9.30 -4.95 8.54
C ASP A 31 9.38 -3.86 9.62
N THR A 32 10.21 -4.08 10.64
CA THR A 32 10.41 -3.12 11.74
C THR A 32 11.26 -1.91 11.33
N SER A 33 11.90 -1.97 10.16
CA SER A 33 12.71 -0.87 9.63
C SER A 33 11.86 0.17 8.91
N ALA A 34 10.63 -0.13 8.49
CA ALA A 34 9.75 0.86 7.87
C ALA A 34 9.45 2.05 8.81
N ALA A 35 9.47 3.27 8.27
CA ALA A 35 9.20 4.50 9.03
C ALA A 35 7.74 4.62 9.47
N VAL A 36 6.83 4.01 8.70
CA VAL A 36 5.42 3.85 9.06
C VAL A 36 5.17 2.41 9.53
N GLN A 37 4.59 2.26 10.72
CA GLN A 37 4.26 0.97 11.31
C GLN A 37 2.74 0.84 11.48
N THR A 38 2.13 -0.17 10.84
CA THR A 38 0.74 -0.54 11.05
C THR A 38 0.59 -1.37 12.33
N ASP A 39 -0.53 -1.28 13.02
CA ASP A 39 -0.77 -2.01 14.28
C ASP A 39 -0.93 -3.52 14.08
N SER A 40 -1.46 -3.93 12.93
CA SER A 40 -1.67 -5.32 12.52
C SER A 40 -1.01 -5.61 11.16
N LEU A 41 -0.79 -6.90 10.86
CA LEU A 41 -0.37 -7.38 9.53
C LEU A 41 -1.54 -7.92 8.70
N ALA A 42 -2.75 -7.89 9.25
CA ALA A 42 -3.96 -8.34 8.58
C ALA A 42 -5.16 -7.46 8.96
N TYR A 43 -5.88 -7.00 7.95
CA TYR A 43 -7.08 -6.18 8.10
C TYR A 43 -8.23 -6.78 7.30
N ARG A 44 -9.45 -6.56 7.79
CA ARG A 44 -10.68 -6.97 7.11
C ARG A 44 -11.53 -5.74 6.82
N LEU A 45 -11.91 -5.56 5.56
CA LEU A 45 -12.92 -4.56 5.19
C LEU A 45 -14.30 -5.20 5.20
N VAL A 46 -15.27 -4.47 5.71
CA VAL A 46 -16.69 -4.86 5.68
C VAL A 46 -17.28 -4.43 4.35
N ARG A 47 -17.89 -5.36 3.62
CA ARG A 47 -18.69 -5.03 2.44
C ARG A 47 -20.05 -4.51 2.88
N THR A 48 -20.44 -3.34 2.40
CA THR A 48 -21.80 -2.79 2.51
C THR A 48 -22.50 -2.82 1.15
N ASP A 49 -23.70 -2.27 1.06
CA ASP A 49 -24.42 -2.15 -0.21
C ASP A 49 -23.66 -1.28 -1.23
N VAL A 50 -22.96 -0.24 -0.75
CA VAL A 50 -22.33 0.77 -1.63
C VAL A 50 -20.81 0.87 -1.51
N SER A 51 -20.23 0.38 -0.41
CA SER A 51 -18.81 0.57 -0.08
C SER A 51 -18.12 -0.69 0.48
N TYR A 52 -16.79 -0.60 0.57
CA TYR A 52 -15.94 -1.39 1.45
C TYR A 52 -15.39 -0.47 2.55
N ASP A 53 -15.69 -0.79 3.80
CA ASP A 53 -15.35 0.06 4.93
C ASP A 53 -14.37 -0.63 5.89
N GLY A 54 -13.43 0.12 6.44
CA GLY A 54 -12.51 -0.40 7.44
C GLY A 54 -11.58 0.65 8.02
N ARG A 55 -10.72 0.22 8.94
CA ARG A 55 -9.76 1.08 9.62
C ARG A 55 -8.41 0.39 9.73
N ILE A 56 -7.35 1.17 9.55
CA ILE A 56 -5.96 0.74 9.72
C ILE A 56 -5.30 1.71 10.68
N ALA A 57 -4.98 1.29 11.90
CA ALA A 57 -4.21 2.13 12.81
C ALA A 57 -2.72 2.05 12.45
N PHE A 58 -2.04 3.20 12.53
CA PHE A 58 -0.62 3.26 12.20
C PHE A 58 0.10 4.36 12.99
N ALA A 59 1.43 4.24 13.00
CA ALA A 59 2.34 5.19 13.60
C ALA A 59 3.42 5.59 12.59
N PHE A 60 3.72 6.87 12.52
CA PHE A 60 4.88 7.41 11.79
C PHE A 60 5.88 7.96 12.80
N THR A 61 7.11 7.47 12.73
CA THR A 61 8.22 7.99 13.55
C THR A 61 9.13 8.83 12.67
N ASN A 62 9.25 10.11 13.00
CA ASN A 62 10.19 10.99 12.31
C ASN A 62 11.62 10.65 12.75
N ARG A 63 12.40 10.04 11.85
CA ARG A 63 13.80 9.65 12.10
C ARG A 63 14.80 10.69 11.60
N ASP A 64 14.33 11.72 10.89
CA ASP A 64 15.16 12.82 10.42
C ASP A 64 15.45 13.81 11.58
N ALA A 65 16.54 14.56 11.46
CA ALA A 65 16.91 15.61 12.41
C ALA A 65 16.05 16.88 12.29
N ARG A 66 15.25 16.99 11.22
CA ARG A 66 14.32 18.09 10.95
C ARG A 66 12.89 17.69 11.28
N SER A 67 12.05 18.65 11.65
CA SER A 67 10.61 18.37 11.82
C SER A 67 9.95 18.07 10.48
N VAL A 68 9.03 17.10 10.48
CA VAL A 68 8.18 16.77 9.34
C VAL A 68 6.83 17.48 9.49
N LYS A 69 6.34 18.09 8.41
CA LYS A 69 5.03 18.69 8.29
C LYS A 69 4.13 17.76 7.48
N ILE A 70 2.97 17.45 8.07
CA ILE A 70 1.93 16.65 7.45
C ILE A 70 0.80 17.59 7.02
N THR A 71 0.53 17.60 5.72
CA THR A 71 -0.65 18.28 5.18
C THR A 71 -1.91 17.52 5.58
N ASN A 72 -2.91 18.25 6.10
CA ASN A 72 -4.15 17.67 6.56
C ASN A 72 -5.35 18.57 6.28
N CYS A 73 -6.55 17.99 6.38
CA CYS A 73 -7.82 18.68 6.53
C CYS A 73 -8.48 18.21 7.81
N LEU A 74 -8.56 19.07 8.83
CA LEU A 74 -9.17 18.74 10.12
C LEU A 74 -8.66 17.41 10.70
N GLY A 75 -7.36 17.16 10.58
CA GLY A 75 -6.70 15.92 11.03
C GLY A 75 -6.68 14.77 10.02
N THR A 76 -7.48 14.82 8.95
CA THR A 76 -7.45 13.83 7.86
C THR A 76 -6.26 14.08 6.94
N THR A 77 -5.57 13.03 6.49
CA THR A 77 -4.32 13.15 5.72
C THR A 77 -4.39 12.36 4.40
N VAL A 78 -3.47 12.61 3.47
CA VAL A 78 -3.41 11.94 2.15
C VAL A 78 -2.63 10.62 2.17
N VAL A 79 -2.86 9.78 3.18
CA VAL A 79 -2.28 8.43 3.19
C VAL A 79 -3.11 7.53 2.28
N GLY A 80 -2.44 6.98 1.26
CA GLY A 80 -3.04 6.04 0.31
C GLY A 80 -2.59 4.61 0.54
N LEU A 81 -3.14 3.71 -0.26
CA LEU A 81 -2.81 2.30 -0.30
C LEU A 81 -2.24 1.93 -1.67
N GLU A 82 -1.16 1.16 -1.65
CA GLU A 82 -0.65 0.46 -2.83
C GLU A 82 -0.80 -1.05 -2.64
N LYS A 83 -1.18 -1.75 -3.70
CA LYS A 83 -1.31 -3.20 -3.73
C LYS A 83 -0.16 -3.81 -4.50
N LEU A 84 0.38 -4.92 -4.00
CA LEU A 84 1.35 -5.72 -4.74
C LEU A 84 0.62 -6.56 -5.80
N VAL A 85 0.89 -6.29 -7.07
CA VAL A 85 0.35 -7.02 -8.23
C VAL A 85 1.52 -7.58 -9.03
N GLY A 86 1.72 -8.89 -8.97
CA GLY A 86 2.94 -9.53 -9.46
C GLY A 86 4.14 -9.06 -8.64
N ASP A 87 5.11 -8.42 -9.30
CA ASP A 87 6.34 -7.88 -8.72
C ASP A 87 6.30 -6.36 -8.48
N ARG A 88 5.15 -5.72 -8.71
CA ARG A 88 5.02 -4.26 -8.72
C ARG A 88 3.98 -3.76 -7.72
N TRP A 89 4.29 -2.62 -7.11
CA TRP A 89 3.33 -1.85 -6.32
C TRP A 89 2.49 -0.98 -7.26
N VAL A 90 1.18 -1.09 -7.14
CA VAL A 90 0.21 -0.33 -7.93
C VAL A 90 -0.68 0.46 -7.00
N TRP A 91 -0.95 1.72 -7.33
CA TRP A 91 -1.90 2.55 -6.58
C TRP A 91 -3.26 1.86 -6.50
N ALA A 92 -3.70 1.56 -5.29
CA ALA A 92 -4.92 0.81 -5.06
C ALA A 92 -6.06 1.70 -4.61
N TRP A 93 -5.79 2.68 -3.74
CA TRP A 93 -6.83 3.55 -3.17
C TRP A 93 -6.22 4.81 -2.54
N SER A 94 -6.93 5.93 -2.61
CA SER A 94 -6.62 7.19 -1.88
C SER A 94 -7.89 7.78 -1.31
N PRO A 95 -7.84 8.46 -0.16
CA PRO A 95 -8.90 9.37 0.21
C PRO A 95 -8.91 10.60 -0.71
N THR A 96 -10.09 11.14 -0.98
CA THR A 96 -10.22 12.50 -1.51
C THR A 96 -10.08 13.46 -0.33
N LEU A 97 -8.99 14.22 -0.30
CA LEU A 97 -8.79 15.23 0.75
C LEU A 97 -9.33 16.58 0.28
N PRO A 98 -10.37 17.15 0.92
CA PRO A 98 -10.78 18.52 0.63
C PRO A 98 -9.66 19.50 1.03
N LEU A 99 -9.51 20.59 0.27
CA LEU A 99 -8.42 21.56 0.44
C LEU A 99 -8.63 22.49 1.65
N CYS A 100 -8.71 21.94 2.86
CA CYS A 100 -9.22 22.66 4.03
C CYS A 100 -8.23 23.60 4.73
N LEU A 101 -7.12 24.01 4.08
CA LEU A 101 -6.09 24.93 4.59
C LEU A 101 -5.79 24.82 6.11
N SER A 102 -5.87 23.63 6.69
CA SER A 102 -5.68 23.43 8.12
C SER A 102 -4.21 23.66 8.46
N ALA A 103 -3.94 24.11 9.68
CA ALA A 103 -2.56 24.20 10.16
C ALA A 103 -1.88 22.81 10.00
N PRO A 104 -0.63 22.75 9.51
CA PRO A 104 0.05 21.48 9.31
C PRO A 104 0.28 20.80 10.66
N ILE A 105 0.15 19.47 10.69
CA ILE A 105 0.59 18.68 11.85
C ILE A 105 2.11 18.62 11.80
N VAL A 106 2.77 18.99 12.90
CA VAL A 106 4.24 19.01 12.98
C VAL A 106 4.70 17.83 13.83
N VAL A 107 5.56 17.00 13.26
CA VAL A 107 6.21 15.87 13.94
C VAL A 107 7.68 16.24 14.16
N ALA A 108 8.03 16.54 15.40
CA ALA A 108 9.41 16.88 15.77
C ALA A 108 10.40 15.72 15.51
N PRO A 109 11.71 15.98 15.44
CA PRO A 109 12.73 14.93 15.35
C PRO A 109 12.57 13.89 16.47
N GLY A 110 12.60 12.61 16.10
CA GLY A 110 12.41 11.49 17.04
C GLY A 110 10.97 11.29 17.54
N ALA A 111 10.05 12.23 17.26
CA ALA A 111 8.67 12.11 17.71
C ALA A 111 7.88 11.10 16.86
N THR A 112 6.83 10.55 17.46
CA THR A 112 5.90 9.62 16.80
C THR A 112 4.51 10.22 16.71
N TYR A 113 3.96 10.26 15.50
CA TYR A 113 2.56 10.60 15.24
C TYR A 113 1.75 9.30 15.08
N ARG A 114 0.63 9.19 15.80
CA ARG A 114 -0.26 8.02 15.78
C ARG A 114 -1.64 8.44 15.30
N THR A 115 -2.21 7.68 14.38
CA THR A 115 -3.53 7.95 13.82
C THR A 115 -4.13 6.70 13.17
N GLU A 116 -5.28 6.85 12.55
CA GLU A 116 -5.95 5.81 11.78
C GLU A 116 -6.20 6.28 10.34
N LEU A 117 -6.04 5.36 9.40
CA LEU A 117 -6.60 5.49 8.07
C LEU A 117 -8.01 4.92 8.08
N VAL A 118 -9.01 5.78 7.87
CA VAL A 118 -10.40 5.36 7.65
C VAL A 118 -10.59 5.11 6.17
N ILE A 119 -10.90 3.87 5.82
CA ILE A 119 -11.19 3.46 4.45
C ILE A 119 -12.70 3.44 4.30
N SER A 120 -13.19 4.20 3.32
CA SER A 120 -14.49 3.99 2.71
C SER A 120 -14.30 4.05 1.22
N ALA A 121 -14.43 2.89 0.57
CA ALA A 121 -14.16 2.74 -0.84
C ALA A 121 -15.43 2.33 -1.58
N GLY A 122 -15.86 3.09 -2.59
CA GLY A 122 -17.01 2.72 -3.41
C GLY A 122 -16.83 1.36 -4.09
N ARG A 123 -17.92 0.60 -4.19
CA ARG A 123 -17.92 -0.69 -4.89
C ARG A 123 -17.89 -0.51 -6.41
N PRO A 124 -17.37 -1.49 -7.17
CA PRO A 124 -17.59 -1.55 -8.61
C PRO A 124 -19.08 -1.49 -8.93
N GLY A 125 -19.46 -0.66 -9.92
CA GLY A 125 -20.86 -0.46 -10.32
C GLY A 125 -21.68 0.54 -9.52
N THR A 126 -21.16 1.11 -8.43
CA THR A 126 -21.84 2.18 -7.67
C THR A 126 -21.38 3.58 -8.11
N ASN A 127 -22.06 4.64 -7.69
CA ASN A 127 -21.66 6.04 -7.92
C ASN A 127 -20.85 6.63 -6.74
N THR A 128 -20.33 5.78 -5.85
CA THR A 128 -19.54 6.18 -4.69
C THR A 128 -18.05 6.19 -5.05
N GLU A 129 -17.35 7.23 -4.63
CA GLU A 129 -15.90 7.41 -4.75
C GLU A 129 -15.30 7.70 -3.36
N PRO A 130 -13.99 7.47 -3.15
CA PRO A 130 -13.02 6.84 -4.06
C PRO A 130 -13.20 5.31 -4.17
N LYS A 131 -12.78 4.68 -5.27
CA LYS A 131 -12.83 3.20 -5.45
C LYS A 131 -11.46 2.54 -5.31
N PHE A 132 -11.45 1.22 -5.10
CA PHE A 132 -10.24 0.42 -5.32
C PHE A 132 -9.97 0.27 -6.82
N LEU A 133 -8.75 0.58 -7.25
CA LEU A 133 -8.34 0.55 -8.67
C LEU A 133 -7.58 -0.73 -9.06
N ALA A 134 -6.98 -1.43 -8.08
CA ALA A 134 -6.07 -2.56 -8.31
C ALA A 134 -6.77 -3.93 -8.35
N GLY A 135 -7.89 -4.03 -9.08
CA GLY A 135 -8.64 -5.28 -9.25
C GLY A 135 -9.40 -5.71 -7.99
N THR A 136 -9.23 -6.95 -7.54
CA THR A 136 -9.87 -7.46 -6.31
C THR A 136 -9.35 -6.73 -5.07
N VAL A 137 -10.16 -6.64 -4.01
CA VAL A 137 -9.72 -6.04 -2.74
C VAL A 137 -8.70 -6.92 -2.01
N ASP A 138 -8.83 -8.25 -2.10
CA ASP A 138 -7.94 -9.16 -1.38
C ASP A 138 -6.50 -9.08 -1.90
N GLY A 139 -5.52 -8.99 -1.00
CA GLY A 139 -4.10 -9.04 -1.35
C GLY A 139 -3.16 -8.44 -0.32
N ILE A 140 -1.92 -8.23 -0.76
CA ILE A 140 -0.84 -7.63 0.03
C ILE A 140 -0.76 -6.14 -0.30
N TYR A 141 -0.68 -5.32 0.74
CA TYR A 141 -0.71 -3.88 0.67
C TYR A 141 0.47 -3.26 1.43
N ARG A 142 0.72 -2.00 1.11
CA ARG A 142 1.47 -1.06 1.93
C ARG A 142 0.74 0.30 1.92
N MET A 143 0.94 1.08 2.97
CA MET A 143 0.53 2.49 3.00
C MET A 143 1.65 3.34 2.40
N ILE A 144 1.27 4.44 1.77
CA ILE A 144 2.20 5.46 1.29
C ILE A 144 1.65 6.84 1.61
N TRP A 145 2.51 7.72 2.14
CA TRP A 145 2.13 9.09 2.46
C TRP A 145 2.43 10.04 1.30
N GLY A 146 1.40 10.61 0.68
CA GLY A 146 1.59 11.45 -0.52
C GLY A 146 2.19 12.85 -0.27
N ALA A 147 1.94 13.47 0.90
CA ALA A 147 2.28 14.87 1.15
C ALA A 147 2.97 15.11 2.50
N LEU A 148 4.18 14.56 2.65
CA LEU A 148 5.10 14.91 3.73
C LEU A 148 6.21 15.84 3.23
N SER A 149 6.52 16.87 4.02
CA SER A 149 7.61 17.81 3.73
C SER A 149 8.38 18.16 4.99
N TYR A 150 9.64 18.54 4.85
CA TYR A 150 10.42 19.05 5.98
C TYR A 150 10.05 20.50 6.31
N SER A 151 10.14 20.86 7.59
CA SER A 151 10.06 22.25 8.03
C SER A 151 11.39 22.98 7.85
N GLY A 152 11.36 24.26 7.46
CA GLY A 152 12.54 25.12 7.44
C GLY A 152 12.69 25.90 6.13
N PRO A 153 13.77 26.68 5.98
CA PRO A 153 14.10 27.36 4.73
C PRO A 153 14.48 26.37 3.62
N GLU A 154 15.07 25.23 4.00
CA GLU A 154 15.33 24.10 3.12
C GLU A 154 14.02 23.36 2.85
N ARG A 155 13.33 23.77 1.79
CA ARG A 155 12.16 23.06 1.28
C ARG A 155 12.60 21.70 0.76
N GLY A 156 11.86 20.65 1.11
CA GLY A 156 12.13 19.30 0.62
C GLY A 156 10.98 18.36 0.94
N THR A 157 10.77 17.40 0.05
CA THR A 157 9.86 16.28 0.27
C THR A 157 10.60 15.19 1.04
N VAL A 158 9.92 14.53 1.97
CA VAL A 158 10.48 13.35 2.64
C VAL A 158 10.72 12.24 1.57
N PRO A 159 11.83 11.48 1.59
CA PRO A 159 12.06 10.37 0.66
C PRO A 159 10.91 9.35 0.64
N ASP A 160 10.73 8.61 -0.47
CA ASP A 160 9.62 7.64 -0.61
C ASP A 160 9.73 6.48 0.40
N ASP A 161 10.93 5.97 0.61
CA ASP A 161 11.23 4.89 1.56
C ASP A 161 10.94 5.27 3.03
N GLU A 162 11.04 6.57 3.34
CA GLU A 162 10.64 7.13 4.63
C GLU A 162 9.13 7.40 4.76
N ARG A 163 8.34 7.20 3.69
CA ARG A 163 6.89 7.46 3.64
C ARG A 163 6.04 6.20 3.50
N VAL A 164 6.68 5.05 3.44
CA VAL A 164 6.05 3.76 3.19
C VAL A 164 5.97 2.93 4.47
N SER A 165 4.88 2.16 4.61
CA SER A 165 4.71 1.26 5.75
C SER A 165 5.34 -0.11 5.56
N ASN A 166 5.40 -0.88 6.65
CA ASN A 166 5.49 -2.33 6.54
C ASN A 166 4.35 -2.88 5.67
N ARG A 167 4.56 -4.08 5.12
CA ARG A 167 3.53 -4.79 4.35
C ARG A 167 2.47 -5.36 5.29
N PHE A 168 1.25 -5.53 4.78
CA PHE A 168 0.14 -6.19 5.47
C PHE A 168 -0.85 -6.76 4.45
N THR A 169 -1.80 -7.57 4.89
CA THR A 169 -2.89 -8.06 4.05
C THR A 169 -4.19 -7.30 4.31
N ILE A 170 -4.96 -7.13 3.24
CA ILE A 170 -6.38 -6.75 3.33
C ILE A 170 -7.18 -7.88 2.73
N SER A 171 -8.28 -8.26 3.39
CA SER A 171 -9.30 -9.14 2.84
C SER A 171 -10.71 -8.58 3.04
N LEU A 172 -11.68 -9.00 2.24
CA LEU A 172 -13.09 -8.74 2.50
C LEU A 172 -13.64 -9.66 3.59
N ARG A 173 -14.58 -9.13 4.38
CA ARG A 173 -15.47 -9.87 5.27
C ARG A 173 -16.86 -9.98 4.67
#